data_AF-A0A9W9YVQ7-F1
#
_entry.id   AF-A0A9W9YVQ7-F1
#
_cell.length_a   1.000
_cell.length_b   1.000
_cell.length_c   1.000
_cell.angle_alpha   90.00
_cell.angle_beta   90.00
_cell.angle_gamma   90.00
#
_symmetry.space_group_name_H-M   'P 1'
#
loop_
_entity.id
_entity.type
_entity.pdbx_description
1 polymer ?
#
loop_
_entity_poly.entity_id
_entity_poly.type
_entity_poly.pdbx_seq_one_letter_code
_entity_poly.pdbx_strand_id
1 'polypeptide(L)'
;MCDGFNHGALQIAVAQICQAMGWDGLQKSTHDLLTDVLQKYLEEIAKSAHGYCQLYSRTEPNLDDLNRAFQDIGIYLPELEDFVSQMKTKQQQKMQTQPTQDKSKEVQRDL
;
A
#
# COMPACT_ATOMS: atom_id res chain seq x y z
N MET A 1 4.34 -17.30 15.52
CA MET A 1 2.86 -17.14 15.56
C MET A 1 2.42 -15.73 15.18
N CYS A 2 3.17 -14.65 15.50
CA CYS A 2 2.87 -13.29 15.01
C CYS A 2 3.23 -13.06 13.53
N ASP A 3 4.20 -13.79 12.97
CA ASP A 3 4.68 -13.56 11.60
C ASP A 3 3.57 -13.80 10.55
N GLY A 4 2.69 -14.77 10.81
CA GLY A 4 1.54 -15.05 9.94
C GLY A 4 0.49 -13.93 9.92
N PHE A 5 0.33 -13.18 11.01
CA PHE A 5 -0.61 -12.04 11.06
C PHE A 5 -0.06 -10.85 10.28
N ASN A 6 1.23 -10.53 10.48
CA ASN A 6 1.90 -9.48 9.73
C ASN A 6 1.94 -9.79 8.23
N HIS A 7 2.21 -11.05 7.86
CA HIS A 7 2.15 -11.50 6.48
C HIS A 7 0.73 -11.39 5.89
N GLY A 8 -0.31 -11.74 6.65
CA GLY A 8 -1.69 -11.57 6.23
C GLY A 8 -2.07 -10.11 5.96
N ALA A 9 -1.59 -9.17 6.79
CA ALA A 9 -1.80 -7.74 6.56
C ALA A 9 -1.11 -7.25 5.28
N LEU A 10 0.12 -7.71 5.02
CA LEU A 10 0.84 -7.38 3.78
C LEU A 10 0.14 -7.96 2.55
N GLN A 11 -0.38 -9.19 2.64
CA GLN A 11 -1.19 -9.81 1.57
C GLN A 11 -2.43 -8.96 1.22
N ILE A 12 -3.11 -8.42 2.24
CA ILE A 12 -4.26 -7.51 2.04
C ILE A 12 -3.80 -6.20 1.38
N ALA A 13 -2.70 -5.61 1.85
CA ALA A 13 -2.16 -4.37 1.29
C ALA A 13 -1.78 -4.53 -0.19
N VAL A 14 -1.10 -5.62 -0.55
CA VAL A 14 -0.74 -5.94 -1.95
C VAL A 14 -2.01 -6.08 -2.79
N ALA A 15 -3.02 -6.80 -2.29
CA ALA A 15 -4.29 -6.95 -3.01
C ALA A 15 -4.99 -5.60 -3.24
N GLN A 16 -4.99 -4.70 -2.24
CA GLN A 16 -5.56 -3.36 -2.37
C GLN A 16 -4.80 -2.51 -3.40
N ILE A 17 -3.46 -2.60 -3.44
CA ILE A 17 -2.64 -1.92 -4.44
C ILE A 17 -2.97 -2.44 -5.85
N CYS A 18 -3.04 -3.76 -6.04
CA CYS A 18 -3.43 -4.37 -7.32
C CYS A 18 -4.83 -3.93 -7.76
N GLN A 19 -5.80 -3.88 -6.84
CA GLN A 19 -7.15 -3.39 -7.11
C GLN A 19 -7.18 -1.89 -7.47
N ALA A 20 -6.35 -1.07 -6.83
CA ALA A 20 -6.22 0.35 -7.15
C ALA A 20 -5.64 0.57 -8.55
N MET A 21 -4.82 -0.37 -9.03
CA MET A 21 -4.31 -0.38 -10.41
C MET A 21 -5.32 -0.93 -11.43
N GLY A 22 -6.46 -1.47 -10.99
CA GLY A 22 -7.51 -2.01 -11.85
C GLY A 22 -7.31 -3.48 -12.26
N TRP A 23 -6.51 -4.25 -11.54
CA TRP A 23 -6.36 -5.69 -11.80
C TRP A 23 -7.58 -6.46 -11.27
N ASP A 24 -8.16 -7.31 -12.13
CA ASP A 24 -9.35 -8.13 -11.81
C ASP A 24 -8.98 -9.49 -11.17
N GLY A 25 -7.72 -9.92 -11.34
CA GLY A 25 -7.22 -11.15 -10.75
C GLY A 25 -5.71 -11.29 -10.85
N LEU A 26 -5.13 -12.07 -9.95
CA LEU A 26 -3.69 -12.34 -9.89
C LEU A 26 -3.46 -13.80 -9.52
N GLN A 27 -2.43 -14.44 -10.09
CA GLN A 27 -2.04 -15.78 -9.68
C GLN A 27 -1.56 -15.78 -8.22
N LYS A 28 -1.97 -16.78 -7.43
CA LYS A 28 -1.57 -16.95 -6.02
C LYS A 28 -0.06 -16.79 -5.80
N SER A 29 0.78 -17.45 -6.61
CA SER A 29 2.24 -17.37 -6.45
C SER A 29 2.80 -15.98 -6.74
N THR A 30 2.22 -15.22 -7.67
CA THR A 30 2.65 -13.84 -7.94
C THR A 30 2.23 -12.92 -6.80
N HIS A 31 1.03 -13.12 -6.24
CA HIS A 31 0.55 -12.38 -5.08
C HIS A 31 1.44 -12.62 -3.84
N ASP A 32 1.78 -13.88 -3.59
CA ASP A 32 2.69 -14.25 -2.49
C ASP A 32 4.09 -13.67 -2.73
N LEU A 33 4.63 -13.75 -3.96
CA LEU A 33 5.92 -13.15 -4.30
C LEU A 33 5.93 -11.62 -4.12
N LEU A 34 4.88 -10.91 -4.54
CA LEU A 34 4.78 -9.46 -4.33
C LEU A 34 4.69 -9.10 -2.84
N THR A 35 4.07 -9.97 -2.04
CA THR A 35 4.02 -9.81 -0.59
C THR A 35 5.43 -9.93 0.01
N ASP A 36 6.20 -10.94 -0.39
CA ASP A 36 7.59 -11.12 0.04
C ASP A 36 8.50 -9.95 -0.39
N VAL A 37 8.30 -9.46 -1.61
CA VAL A 37 9.05 -8.30 -2.13
C VAL A 37 8.72 -7.04 -1.33
N LEU A 38 7.43 -6.79 -1.04
CA LEU A 38 7.01 -5.65 -0.23
C LEU A 38 7.60 -5.74 1.19
N GLN A 39 7.60 -6.92 1.80
CA GLN A 39 8.20 -7.11 3.11
C GLN A 39 9.68 -6.76 3.10
N LYS A 40 10.46 -7.35 2.18
CA LYS A 40 11.90 -7.10 2.06
C LYS A 40 12.19 -5.63 1.76
N TYR A 41 11.38 -5.00 0.94
CA TYR A 41 11.53 -3.59 0.61
C TYR A 41 11.40 -2.69 1.84
N LEU A 42 10.40 -2.93 2.69
CA LEU A 42 10.23 -2.20 3.95
C LEU A 42 11.40 -2.47 4.92
N GLU A 43 11.86 -3.72 5.01
CA GLU A 43 13.02 -4.08 5.84
C GLU A 43 14.30 -3.35 5.39
N GLU A 44 14.57 -3.27 4.09
CA GLU A 44 15.77 -2.58 3.57
C GLU A 44 15.72 -1.07 3.83
N ILE A 45 14.57 -0.43 3.68
CA ILE A 45 14.39 0.99 4.05
C ILE A 45 14.67 1.19 5.55
N ALA A 46 14.09 0.34 6.40
CA ALA A 46 14.27 0.45 7.85
C ALA A 46 15.74 0.24 8.26
N LYS A 47 16.43 -0.72 7.65
CA LYS A 47 17.87 -0.95 7.87
C LYS A 47 18.70 0.25 7.44
N SER A 48 18.41 0.84 6.27
CA SER A 48 19.13 2.03 5.79
C SER A 48 18.93 3.23 6.72
N ALA A 49 17.68 3.52 7.10
CA ALA A 49 17.37 4.61 8.04
C ALA A 49 18.04 4.39 9.42
N HIS A 50 18.07 3.15 9.91
CA HIS A 50 18.80 2.82 11.15
C HIS A 50 20.32 2.97 10.99
N GLY A 51 20.89 2.63 9.84
CA GLY A 51 22.29 2.89 9.53
C GLY A 51 22.63 4.39 9.62
N TYR A 52 21.78 5.25 9.06
CA TYR A 52 21.94 6.70 9.16
C TYR A 52 21.86 7.21 10.60
N CYS A 53 20.89 6.73 11.40
CA CYS A 53 20.78 7.19 12.79
C CYS A 53 22.04 6.87 13.60
N GLN A 54 22.65 5.69 13.37
CA GLN A 54 23.89 5.27 14.00
C GLN A 54 25.07 6.19 13.64
N LEU A 55 25.16 6.65 12.38
CA LEU A 55 26.18 7.61 11.95
C LEU A 55 26.09 8.94 12.70
N TYR A 56 24.88 9.34 13.10
CA TYR A 56 24.63 10.52 13.93
C TYR A 56 24.69 10.25 15.44
N SER A 57 25.21 9.08 15.85
CA SER A 57 25.27 8.65 17.26
C SER A 57 23.89 8.61 17.94
N ARG A 58 22.82 8.37 17.17
CA ARG A 58 21.46 8.15 17.65
C ARG A 58 21.07 6.69 17.53
N THR A 59 20.21 6.23 18.41
CA THR A 59 19.64 4.86 18.36
C THR A 59 18.30 4.80 17.65
N GLU A 60 17.58 5.92 17.62
CA GLU A 60 16.25 6.03 17.03
C GLU A 60 16.32 6.83 15.72
N PRO A 61 15.87 6.25 14.59
CA PRO A 61 15.83 6.96 13.31
C PRO A 61 14.76 8.05 13.32
N ASN A 62 15.10 9.21 12.74
CA ASN A 62 14.17 10.32 12.56
C ASN A 62 13.74 10.49 11.07
N LEU A 63 12.94 11.51 10.78
CA LEU A 63 12.49 11.78 9.41
C LEU A 63 13.63 12.17 8.45
N ASP A 64 14.71 12.76 8.94
CA ASP A 64 15.88 13.09 8.10
C ASP A 64 16.64 11.82 7.69
N ASP A 65 16.78 10.86 8.60
CA ASP A 65 17.39 9.55 8.33
C ASP A 65 16.55 8.79 7.28
N LEU A 66 15.23 8.85 7.40
CA LEU A 66 14.31 8.25 6.43
C LEU A 66 14.37 8.94 5.06
N ASN A 67 14.46 10.28 5.04
CA ASN A 67 14.63 11.05 3.81
C ASN A 67 15.93 10.66 3.07
N ARG A 68 17.03 10.46 3.80
CA ARG A 68 18.28 9.95 3.21
C ARG A 68 18.11 8.53 2.66
N ALA A 69 17.50 7.64 3.43
CA ALA A 69 17.22 6.27 2.99
C ALA A 69 16.36 6.21 1.73
N PHE A 70 15.36 7.10 1.61
CA PHE A 70 14.53 7.23 0.40
C PHE A 70 15.32 7.75 -0.81
N GLN A 71 16.22 8.71 -0.63
CA GLN A 71 17.07 9.20 -1.71
C GLN A 71 17.99 8.12 -2.28
N ASP A 72 18.54 7.24 -1.42
CA ASP A 72 19.42 6.15 -1.86
C ASP A 72 18.75 5.14 -2.79
N ILE A 73 17.44 4.93 -2.61
CA ILE A 73 16.62 4.02 -3.42
C ILE A 73 15.84 4.75 -4.52
N GLY A 74 16.08 6.07 -4.70
CA GLY A 74 15.49 6.86 -5.78
C GLY A 74 14.06 7.33 -5.56
N ILE A 75 13.58 7.44 -4.31
CA ILE A 75 12.28 8.04 -3.98
C ILE A 75 12.46 9.53 -3.68
N TYR A 76 11.70 10.37 -4.40
CA TYR A 76 11.66 11.81 -4.17
C TYR A 76 10.41 12.20 -3.37
N LEU A 77 10.59 12.87 -2.23
CA LEU A 77 9.48 13.26 -1.35
C LEU A 77 8.40 14.11 -2.03
N PRO A 78 8.71 15.10 -2.89
CA PRO A 78 7.66 15.88 -3.56
C PRO A 78 6.76 15.02 -4.45
N GLU A 79 7.33 14.08 -5.20
CA GLU A 79 6.56 13.15 -6.04
C GLU A 79 5.69 12.21 -5.19
N LEU A 80 6.20 11.80 -4.03
CA LEU A 80 5.46 11.00 -3.07
C LEU A 80 4.26 11.76 -2.48
N GLU A 81 4.42 13.05 -2.16
CA GLU A 81 3.34 13.92 -1.69
C GLU A 81 2.23 14.07 -2.74
N ASP A 82 2.61 14.27 -4.00
CA ASP A 82 1.68 14.34 -5.13
C ASP A 82 0.94 13.00 -5.31
N PHE A 83 1.65 11.88 -5.19
CA PHE A 83 1.05 10.54 -5.27
C PHE A 83 0.02 10.31 -4.14
N VAL A 84 0.37 10.63 -2.90
CA VAL A 84 -0.52 10.51 -1.74
C VAL A 84 -1.76 11.37 -1.89
N SER A 85 -1.61 12.59 -2.41
CA SER A 85 -2.72 13.51 -2.69
C SER A 85 -3.69 12.90 -3.71
N GLN A 86 -3.17 12.39 -4.83
CA GLN A 86 -3.99 11.73 -5.86
C GLN A 86 -4.72 10.49 -5.34
N MET A 87 -4.05 9.67 -4.51
CA MET A 87 -4.64 8.47 -3.93
C MET A 87 -5.80 8.80 -2.98
N LYS A 88 -5.67 9.82 -2.13
CA LYS A 88 -6.74 10.31 -1.26
C LYS A 88 -7.97 10.75 -2.07
N THR A 89 -7.75 11.49 -3.17
CA THR A 89 -8.83 11.90 -4.06
C THR A 89 -9.55 10.72 -4.71
N LYS A 90 -8.81 9.72 -5.21
CA LYS A 90 -9.39 8.51 -5.81
C LYS A 90 -10.22 7.69 -4.81
N GLN A 91 -9.81 7.62 -3.55
CA GLN A 91 -10.58 6.95 -2.49
C GLN A 91 -11.90 7.68 -2.20
N GLN A 92 -11.90 9.02 -2.20
CA GLN A 92 -13.10 9.83 -1.98
C GLN A 92 -14.14 9.62 -3.11
N GLN A 93 -13.69 9.45 -4.35
CA GLN A 93 -14.58 9.24 -5.50
C GLN A 93 -15.28 7.88 -5.47
N LYS A 94 -14.62 6.81 -4.99
CA LYS A 94 -15.27 5.49 -4.80
C LYS A 94 -16.46 5.53 -3.83
N MET A 95 -16.52 6.52 -2.93
CA MET A 95 -17.66 6.74 -2.03
C MET A 95 -18.81 7.52 -2.69
N GLN A 96 -18.61 8.11 -3.88
CA GLN A 96 -19.63 8.86 -4.63
C GLN A 96 -20.17 8.09 -5.85
N THR A 97 -19.54 7.00 -6.30
CA THR A 97 -19.93 6.27 -7.52
C THR A 97 -20.45 4.84 -7.31
N GLN A 98 -21.09 4.51 -6.18
CA GLN A 98 -21.98 3.35 -6.16
C GLN A 98 -23.31 3.74 -6.82
N PRO A 99 -23.68 3.21 -8.01
CA PRO A 99 -25.04 3.35 -8.48
C PRO A 99 -25.95 2.62 -7.49
N THR A 100 -26.90 3.37 -6.95
CA THR A 100 -28.07 2.88 -6.24
C THR A 100 -28.59 1.63 -6.96
N GLN A 101 -28.51 0.46 -6.32
CA GLN A 101 -29.12 -0.75 -6.86
C GLN A 101 -30.61 -0.48 -7.04
N ASP A 102 -30.99 -0.42 -8.31
CA ASP A 102 -32.34 -0.27 -8.82
C ASP A 102 -33.22 -1.40 -8.26
N LYS A 103 -34.08 -1.07 -7.29
CA LYS A 103 -35.07 -1.96 -6.68
C LYS A 103 -36.26 -2.27 -7.62
N SER A 104 -36.22 -1.93 -8.90
CA SER A 104 -37.40 -2.01 -9.79
C SER A 104 -37.62 -3.37 -10.46
N LYS A 105 -36.85 -4.42 -10.12
CA LYS A 105 -37.04 -5.77 -10.72
C LYS A 105 -37.79 -6.79 -9.87
N GLU A 106 -38.21 -6.46 -8.64
CA GLU A 106 -38.86 -7.45 -7.76
C GLU A 106 -40.41 -7.43 -7.80
N VAL A 107 -41.04 -6.49 -8.50
CA VAL A 107 -42.52 -6.35 -8.49
C VAL A 107 -43.22 -7.02 -9.70
N GLN A 108 -42.49 -7.53 -10.71
CA GLN A 108 -43.11 -8.09 -11.93
C GLN A 108 -43.13 -9.63 -12.02
N ARG A 109 -42.99 -10.35 -10.90
CA ARG A 109 -43.11 -11.82 -10.89
C ARG A 109 -44.43 -12.38 -10.34
N ASP A 110 -45.36 -11.52 -9.92
CA ASP A 110 -46.65 -11.92 -9.35
C ASP A 110 -47.87 -11.41 -10.16
N LEU A 111 -47.81 -11.49 -11.49
CA LEU A 111 -49.00 -11.46 -12.36
C LEU A 111 -48.94 -12.57 -13.42
#